data_AF-A0A7U6KLY8-F1
#
_entry.id   AF-A0A7U6KLY8-F1
#
_cell.length_a   1.000
_cell.length_b   1.000
_cell.length_c   1.000
_cell.angle_alpha   90.00
_cell.angle_beta   90.00
_cell.angle_gamma   90.00
#
_symmetry.space_group_name_H-M   'P 1'
#
loop_
_entity.id
_entity.type
_entity.pdbx_description
1 polymer ?
#
loop_
_entity_poly.entity_id
_entity_poly.type
_entity_poly.pdbx_seq_one_letter_code
_entity_poly.pdbx_strand_id
1 'polypeptide(L)'
;MSKTTNNNGSNNKNNDSSDSDSPLHYLMWFRRDLRIHDNTALAALCERANEDNASVSAIFFLTPEQWQQHDTSLVQVDHIARTLPILAKDLKSQLNITLMVQLCPSFSDCIESLTSLCKDNDISCVMANHEYEGNEIGRDEQLCEQLAKDDIEFVRWHDQCILPPLSITTNDGDSMYKVFTPFYKKWRHTLDVSTIQMHDAPAVDCDDKIELKSSKNSAHTADDIKALSEEMLGDYQKTLQKRTRYSISI
;
A
#
# COMPACT_ATOMS: atom_id res chain seq x y z
N MET A 1 8.58 -1.82 16.52
CA MET A 1 8.09 -1.20 15.27
C MET A 1 7.24 0.02 15.60
N SER A 2 7.10 0.97 14.67
CA SER A 2 6.14 2.07 14.79
C SER A 2 5.06 1.92 13.71
N LYS A 3 3.80 1.79 14.13
CA LYS A 3 2.62 1.79 13.26
C LYS A 3 1.73 2.99 13.58
N THR A 4 1.00 3.48 12.59
CA THR A 4 -0.05 4.47 12.77
C THR A 4 -1.40 3.76 12.60
N THR A 5 -2.18 3.72 13.68
CA THR A 5 -3.56 3.22 13.74
C THR A 5 -4.50 4.35 14.16
N ASN A 6 -5.77 4.27 13.80
CA ASN A 6 -6.77 5.23 14.27
C ASN A 6 -6.96 5.16 15.79
N ASN A 7 -6.99 6.32 16.44
CA ASN A 7 -7.12 6.43 17.88
C ASN A 7 -8.59 6.63 18.28
N ASN A 8 -9.41 5.59 18.14
CA ASN A 8 -10.80 5.62 18.57
C ASN A 8 -10.88 5.53 20.10
N GLY A 9 -11.33 6.61 20.74
CA GLY A 9 -11.49 6.68 22.19
C GLY A 9 -12.49 5.64 22.70
N SER A 10 -12.05 4.80 23.63
CA SER A 10 -12.86 3.72 24.21
C SER A 10 -14.12 4.26 24.87
N ASN A 11 -15.29 3.93 24.32
CA ASN A 11 -16.57 4.09 25.00
C ASN A 11 -17.18 2.71 25.22
N ASN A 12 -16.94 2.17 26.42
CA ASN A 12 -17.23 0.79 26.76
C ASN A 12 -18.76 0.56 26.88
N LYS A 13 -19.34 -0.21 25.96
CA LYS A 13 -20.70 -0.75 26.08
C LYS A 13 -20.71 -2.22 25.72
N ASN A 14 -20.85 -3.06 26.75
CA ASN A 14 -21.18 -4.46 26.62
C ASN A 14 -22.47 -4.62 25.79
N ASN A 15 -22.47 -5.58 24.86
CA ASN A 15 -23.65 -6.36 24.51
C ASN A 15 -23.20 -7.70 23.94
N ASP A 16 -23.67 -8.79 24.53
CA ASP A 16 -23.48 -10.14 24.02
C ASP A 16 -24.31 -10.41 22.75
N SER A 17 -23.87 -11.41 22.00
CA SER A 17 -24.65 -12.24 21.06
C SER A 17 -25.17 -11.59 19.75
N SER A 18 -24.38 -11.75 18.69
CA SER A 18 -24.82 -12.54 17.52
C SER A 18 -23.60 -12.95 16.67
N ASP A 19 -23.31 -14.26 16.61
CA ASP A 19 -22.35 -14.79 15.62
C ASP A 19 -22.89 -14.52 14.21
N SER A 20 -22.25 -13.60 13.49
CA SER A 20 -22.21 -13.60 12.04
C SER A 20 -20.83 -14.11 11.63
N ASP A 21 -20.71 -15.43 11.50
CA ASP A 21 -19.50 -16.16 11.14
C ASP A 21 -19.16 -15.97 9.65
N SER A 22 -19.04 -14.72 9.23
CA SER A 22 -18.43 -14.33 7.96
C SER A 22 -16.92 -14.27 8.20
N PRO A 23 -16.10 -15.00 7.42
CA PRO A 23 -14.65 -14.99 7.62
C PRO A 23 -14.12 -13.57 7.44
N LEU A 24 -13.28 -13.14 8.37
CA LEU A 24 -12.61 -11.83 8.27
C LEU A 24 -11.77 -11.78 6.99
N HIS A 25 -11.72 -10.62 6.35
CA HIS A 25 -10.97 -10.42 5.12
C HIS A 25 -10.12 -9.15 5.23
N TYR A 26 -8.81 -9.29 5.03
CA TYR A 26 -7.85 -8.20 5.08
C TYR A 26 -7.18 -7.96 3.72
N LEU A 27 -6.80 -6.71 3.47
CA LEU A 27 -6.26 -6.26 2.18
C LEU A 27 -4.87 -5.62 2.33
N MET A 28 -3.87 -6.17 1.64
CA MET A 28 -2.58 -5.50 1.43
C MET A 28 -2.69 -4.46 0.31
N TRP A 29 -2.04 -3.30 0.49
CA TRP A 29 -1.81 -2.21 -0.50
C TRP A 29 -1.74 -2.65 -1.97
N PHE A 30 -0.63 -2.70 -2.70
CA PHE A 30 0.74 -2.16 -2.55
C PHE A 30 0.88 -0.75 -3.19
N ARG A 31 2.03 -0.09 -2.95
CA ARG A 31 2.46 1.15 -3.65
C ARG A 31 3.87 0.91 -4.24
N ARG A 32 4.82 1.82 -4.02
CA ARG A 32 6.23 1.70 -4.48
C ARG A 32 7.00 0.52 -3.84
N ASP A 33 6.42 -0.11 -2.82
CA ASP A 33 6.94 -1.24 -2.05
C ASP A 33 6.66 -2.62 -2.69
N LEU A 34 6.88 -2.76 -4.00
CA LEU A 34 6.57 -3.97 -4.81
C LEU A 34 7.49 -5.18 -4.50
N ARG A 35 7.47 -5.68 -3.26
CA ARG A 35 8.30 -6.78 -2.76
C ARG A 35 7.57 -7.59 -1.69
N ILE A 36 7.85 -8.89 -1.63
CA ILE A 36 7.39 -9.77 -0.53
C ILE A 36 8.38 -9.87 0.64
N HIS A 37 9.68 -9.74 0.37
CA HIS A 37 10.73 -9.86 1.38
C HIS A 37 10.93 -8.55 2.14
N ASP A 38 11.09 -8.66 3.45
CA ASP A 38 11.31 -7.52 4.35
C ASP A 38 10.29 -6.40 4.14
N ASN A 39 9.00 -6.74 4.03
CA ASN A 39 7.90 -5.80 3.81
C ASN A 39 7.05 -5.73 5.09
N THR A 40 7.23 -4.67 5.87
CA THR A 40 6.68 -4.57 7.23
C THR A 40 5.15 -4.68 7.25
N ALA A 41 4.46 -3.97 6.37
CA ALA A 41 3.00 -4.06 6.29
C ALA A 41 2.48 -5.42 5.81
N LEU A 42 3.16 -6.06 4.85
CA LEU A 42 2.77 -7.39 4.38
C LEU A 42 2.96 -8.44 5.49
N ALA A 43 4.10 -8.43 6.19
CA ALA A 43 4.37 -9.36 7.27
C ALA A 43 3.35 -9.23 8.41
N ALA A 44 3.15 -8.01 8.91
CA ALA A 44 2.18 -7.75 9.98
C ALA A 44 0.72 -8.06 9.59
N LEU A 45 0.36 -7.90 8.32
CA LEU A 45 -0.94 -8.29 7.79
C LEU A 45 -1.11 -9.81 7.80
N CYS A 46 -0.11 -10.57 7.33
CA CYS A 46 -0.18 -12.03 7.25
C CYS A 46 -0.09 -12.69 8.63
N GLU A 47 0.75 -12.16 9.54
CA GLU A 47 0.78 -12.55 10.95
C GLU A 47 -0.60 -12.42 11.59
N ARG A 48 -1.20 -11.21 11.53
CA ARG A 48 -2.54 -10.96 12.08
C ARG A 48 -3.61 -11.81 11.40
N ALA A 49 -3.54 -11.98 10.08
CA ALA A 49 -4.52 -12.79 9.36
C ALA A 49 -4.52 -14.25 9.83
N ASN A 50 -3.35 -14.83 10.08
CA ASN A 50 -3.25 -16.19 10.62
C ASN A 50 -3.71 -16.26 12.10
N GLU A 51 -3.51 -15.21 12.91
CA GLU A 51 -4.05 -15.13 14.28
C GLU A 51 -5.58 -15.04 14.30
N ASP A 52 -6.15 -14.20 13.44
CA ASP A 52 -7.60 -13.91 13.35
C ASP A 52 -8.36 -14.89 12.42
N ASN A 53 -7.67 -15.91 11.86
CA ASN A 53 -8.16 -16.82 10.80
C ASN A 53 -8.84 -16.07 9.63
N ALA A 54 -8.28 -14.91 9.28
CA ALA A 54 -8.75 -14.04 8.21
C ALA A 54 -8.13 -14.42 6.86
N SER A 55 -8.89 -14.24 5.79
CA SER A 55 -8.38 -14.35 4.43
C SER A 55 -7.64 -13.08 4.01
N VAL A 56 -6.70 -13.20 3.07
CA VAL A 56 -5.87 -12.07 2.59
C VAL A 56 -5.89 -11.95 1.07
N SER A 57 -6.20 -10.74 0.62
CA SER A 57 -6.00 -10.30 -0.77
C SER A 57 -4.96 -9.16 -0.84
N ALA A 58 -4.47 -8.85 -2.04
CA ALA A 58 -3.66 -7.68 -2.31
C ALA A 58 -4.21 -6.87 -3.49
N ILE A 59 -3.97 -5.56 -3.52
CA ILE A 59 -4.25 -4.71 -4.69
C ILE A 59 -2.99 -3.99 -5.20
N PHE A 60 -3.09 -3.25 -6.31
CA PHE A 60 -2.19 -2.17 -6.72
C PHE A 60 -2.95 -1.28 -7.70
N PHE A 61 -2.79 0.05 -7.57
CA PHE A 61 -3.42 1.01 -8.47
C PHE A 61 -2.43 1.59 -9.49
N LEU A 62 -2.67 1.34 -10.78
CA LEU A 62 -2.03 2.04 -11.88
C LEU A 62 -2.66 3.46 -11.96
N THR A 63 -1.87 4.51 -11.73
CA THR A 63 -2.34 5.91 -11.64
C THR A 63 -1.72 6.81 -12.72
N PRO A 64 -2.03 6.59 -14.01
CA PRO A 64 -1.32 7.24 -15.11
C PRO A 64 -1.48 8.76 -15.18
N GLU A 65 -2.59 9.34 -14.69
CA GLU A 65 -2.75 10.80 -14.67
C GLU A 65 -2.01 11.39 -13.47
N GLN A 66 -2.04 10.74 -12.30
CA GLN A 66 -1.23 11.14 -11.15
C GLN A 66 0.26 11.11 -11.47
N TRP A 67 0.73 10.04 -12.11
CA TRP A 67 2.11 9.88 -12.54
C TRP A 67 2.54 10.98 -13.52
N GLN A 68 1.65 11.42 -14.43
CA GLN A 68 1.92 12.57 -15.30
C GLN A 68 2.00 13.90 -14.54
N GLN A 69 1.16 14.11 -13.52
CA GLN A 69 1.22 15.29 -12.65
C GLN A 69 2.52 15.33 -11.83
N HIS A 70 3.08 14.16 -11.49
CA HIS A 70 4.36 14.01 -10.79
C HIS A 70 5.57 13.95 -11.76
N ASP A 71 5.37 14.19 -13.06
CA ASP A 71 6.37 14.07 -14.13
C ASP A 71 7.16 12.73 -14.10
N THR A 72 6.49 11.64 -13.73
CA THR A 72 7.06 10.30 -13.57
C THR A 72 7.63 9.80 -14.90
N SER A 73 8.88 9.34 -14.88
CA SER A 73 9.57 8.93 -16.10
C SER A 73 8.96 7.66 -16.72
N LEU A 74 8.94 7.56 -18.06
CA LEU A 74 8.47 6.38 -18.77
C LEU A 74 9.19 5.09 -18.34
N VAL A 75 10.49 5.20 -18.02
CA VAL A 75 11.31 4.06 -17.56
C VAL A 75 10.88 3.56 -16.18
N GLN A 76 10.43 4.46 -15.30
CA GLN A 76 9.88 4.10 -14.00
C GLN A 76 8.51 3.42 -14.13
N VAL A 77 7.64 3.91 -15.01
CA VAL A 77 6.34 3.29 -15.30
C VAL A 77 6.53 1.89 -15.94
N ASP A 78 7.48 1.75 -16.87
CA ASP A 78 7.87 0.45 -17.46
C ASP A 78 8.43 -0.51 -16.39
N HIS A 79 9.25 -0.01 -15.46
CA HIS A 79 9.76 -0.83 -14.36
C HIS A 79 8.63 -1.35 -13.46
N ILE A 80 7.65 -0.50 -13.11
CA ILE A 80 6.45 -0.91 -12.36
C ILE A 80 5.67 -1.97 -13.15
N ALA A 81 5.35 -1.69 -14.42
CA ALA A 81 4.59 -2.57 -15.31
C ALA A 81 5.19 -3.97 -15.43
N ARG A 82 6.53 -4.08 -15.50
CA ARG A 82 7.24 -5.36 -15.55
C ARG A 82 7.39 -6.06 -14.19
N THR A 83 7.28 -5.32 -13.08
CA THR A 83 7.42 -5.87 -11.72
C THR A 83 6.10 -6.45 -11.19
N LEU A 84 4.96 -5.82 -11.49
CA LEU A 84 3.63 -6.29 -11.07
C LEU A 84 3.33 -7.78 -11.39
N PRO A 85 3.55 -8.30 -12.61
CA PRO A 85 3.30 -9.71 -12.91
C PRO A 85 4.31 -10.68 -12.28
N ILE A 86 5.45 -10.18 -11.79
CA ILE A 86 6.42 -10.97 -11.00
C ILE A 86 5.90 -11.04 -9.56
N LEU A 87 5.58 -9.88 -8.97
CA LEU A 87 4.99 -9.78 -7.62
C LEU A 87 3.72 -10.65 -7.49
N ALA A 88 2.84 -10.65 -8.49
CA ALA A 88 1.65 -11.50 -8.50
C ALA A 88 1.98 -13.00 -8.41
N LYS A 89 3.04 -13.46 -9.09
CA LYS A 89 3.49 -14.86 -9.05
C LYS A 89 4.14 -15.20 -7.72
N ASP A 90 4.95 -14.30 -7.18
CA ASP A 90 5.63 -14.50 -5.90
C ASP A 90 4.62 -14.53 -4.73
N LEU A 91 3.68 -13.58 -4.69
CA LEU A 91 2.58 -13.56 -3.72
C LEU A 91 1.76 -14.87 -3.77
N LYS A 92 1.36 -15.32 -4.97
CA LYS A 92 0.50 -16.50 -5.07
C LYS A 92 1.23 -17.81 -4.79
N SER A 93 2.51 -17.91 -5.16
CA SER A 93 3.29 -19.15 -4.99
C SER A 93 3.93 -19.29 -3.60
N GLN A 94 4.26 -18.19 -2.93
CA GLN A 94 4.94 -18.21 -1.63
C GLN A 94 4.00 -17.94 -0.46
N LEU A 95 2.98 -17.08 -0.63
CA LEU A 95 2.10 -16.62 0.46
C LEU A 95 0.62 -16.98 0.27
N ASN A 96 0.25 -17.64 -0.85
CA ASN A 96 -1.14 -17.92 -1.28
C ASN A 96 -1.99 -16.66 -1.63
N ILE A 97 -1.42 -15.46 -1.58
CA ILE A 97 -2.16 -14.20 -1.79
C ILE A 97 -2.39 -13.92 -3.27
N THR A 98 -3.62 -13.53 -3.63
CA THR A 98 -3.96 -13.04 -4.98
C THR A 98 -3.76 -11.53 -5.07
N LEU A 99 -3.07 -11.04 -6.11
CA LEU A 99 -2.90 -9.62 -6.41
C LEU A 99 -3.91 -9.16 -7.47
N MET A 100 -4.78 -8.22 -7.12
CA MET A 100 -5.51 -7.40 -8.10
C MET A 100 -4.63 -6.24 -8.55
N VAL A 101 -4.56 -5.96 -9.85
CA VAL A 101 -4.08 -4.68 -10.37
C VAL A 101 -5.26 -3.95 -11.01
N GLN A 102 -5.48 -2.69 -10.65
CA GLN A 102 -6.59 -1.89 -11.18
C GLN A 102 -6.10 -0.55 -11.73
N LEU A 103 -6.70 -0.11 -12.84
CA LEU A 103 -6.47 1.21 -13.42
C LEU A 103 -7.40 2.26 -12.77
N CYS A 104 -6.82 3.21 -12.04
CA CYS A 104 -7.50 4.34 -11.40
C CYS A 104 -6.72 5.61 -11.77
N PRO A 105 -7.24 6.52 -12.62
CA PRO A 105 -6.44 7.61 -13.20
C PRO A 105 -5.65 8.46 -12.19
N SER A 106 -6.29 8.83 -11.08
CA SER A 106 -5.77 9.72 -10.03
C SER A 106 -5.87 9.12 -8.62
N PHE A 107 -5.30 9.80 -7.62
CA PHE A 107 -5.43 9.41 -6.22
C PHE A 107 -6.88 9.48 -5.69
N SER A 108 -7.73 10.39 -6.19
CA SER A 108 -9.17 10.39 -5.81
C SER A 108 -9.89 9.14 -6.32
N ASP A 109 -9.59 8.68 -7.54
CA ASP A 109 -10.17 7.45 -8.09
C ASP A 109 -9.72 6.21 -7.30
N CYS A 110 -8.48 6.21 -6.77
CA CYS A 110 -7.99 5.16 -5.90
C CYS A 110 -8.79 5.10 -4.59
N ILE A 111 -9.07 6.25 -3.98
CA ILE A 111 -9.81 6.34 -2.72
C ILE A 111 -11.25 5.82 -2.92
N GLU A 112 -11.96 6.35 -3.93
CA GLU A 112 -13.34 5.91 -4.23
C GLU A 112 -13.40 4.41 -4.57
N SER A 113 -12.46 3.92 -5.37
CA SER A 113 -12.39 2.51 -5.73
C SER A 113 -12.04 1.62 -4.56
N LEU A 114 -11.12 2.02 -3.67
CA LEU A 114 -10.70 1.22 -2.54
C LEU A 114 -11.80 1.15 -1.47
N THR A 115 -12.46 2.28 -1.18
CA THR A 115 -13.65 2.33 -0.31
C THR A 115 -14.77 1.44 -0.85
N SER A 116 -15.01 1.44 -2.17
CA SER A 116 -16.04 0.58 -2.79
C SER A 116 -15.64 -0.89 -2.73
N LEU A 117 -14.40 -1.22 -3.08
CA LEU A 117 -13.85 -2.58 -3.04
C LEU A 117 -13.97 -3.19 -1.65
N CYS A 118 -13.72 -2.42 -0.59
CA CYS A 118 -13.80 -2.92 0.77
C CYS A 118 -15.23 -3.32 1.15
N LYS A 119 -16.24 -2.52 0.75
CA LYS A 119 -17.66 -2.84 0.99
C LYS A 119 -18.14 -4.03 0.17
N ASP A 120 -17.74 -4.10 -1.10
CA ASP A 120 -18.16 -5.17 -2.00
C ASP A 120 -17.56 -6.54 -1.62
N ASN A 121 -16.51 -6.58 -0.80
CA ASN A 121 -15.75 -7.79 -0.45
C ASN A 121 -15.60 -8.02 1.07
N ASP A 122 -16.41 -7.33 1.89
CA ASP A 122 -16.45 -7.46 3.35
C ASP A 122 -15.07 -7.30 4.03
N ILE A 123 -14.22 -6.42 3.47
CA ILE A 123 -12.86 -6.17 3.97
C ILE A 123 -12.93 -5.29 5.21
N SER A 124 -12.42 -5.79 6.33
CA SER A 124 -12.44 -5.12 7.64
C SER A 124 -11.13 -4.43 8.01
N CYS A 125 -10.01 -4.78 7.36
CA CYS A 125 -8.72 -4.12 7.56
C CYS A 125 -7.94 -3.96 6.25
N VAL A 126 -7.38 -2.77 6.03
CA VAL A 126 -6.44 -2.46 4.96
C VAL A 126 -5.09 -2.13 5.59
N MET A 127 -4.00 -2.74 5.11
CA MET A 127 -2.64 -2.41 5.54
C MET A 127 -1.76 -1.86 4.41
N ALA A 128 -0.93 -0.89 4.78
CA ALA A 128 -0.05 -0.18 3.88
C ALA A 128 1.31 0.14 4.52
N ASN A 129 2.33 0.34 3.70
CA ASN A 129 3.53 1.06 4.10
C ASN A 129 3.33 2.56 3.82
N HIS A 130 3.83 3.40 4.72
CA HIS A 130 3.77 4.87 4.58
C HIS A 130 4.50 5.35 3.31
N GLU A 131 3.91 6.33 2.63
CA GLU A 131 4.57 7.21 1.65
C GLU A 131 4.67 8.61 2.27
N TYR A 132 5.81 9.28 2.14
CA TYR A 132 6.11 10.52 2.87
C TYR A 132 5.94 11.80 2.04
N GLU A 133 5.54 11.65 0.78
CA GLU A 133 5.27 12.74 -0.15
C GLU A 133 3.89 13.38 0.12
N GLY A 134 3.75 14.68 -0.14
CA GLY A 134 2.59 15.45 0.33
C GLY A 134 1.25 15.03 -0.28
N ASN A 135 1.22 14.61 -1.55
CA ASN A 135 -0.02 14.18 -2.21
C ASN A 135 -0.46 12.80 -1.70
N GLU A 136 0.51 11.93 -1.43
CA GLU A 136 0.36 10.58 -0.89
C GLU A 136 -0.09 10.61 0.57
N ILE A 137 0.47 11.49 1.40
CA ILE A 137 -0.03 11.76 2.76
C ILE A 137 -1.49 12.24 2.70
N GLY A 138 -1.80 13.23 1.87
CA GLY A 138 -3.16 13.76 1.74
C GLY A 138 -4.16 12.75 1.19
N ARG A 139 -3.72 11.82 0.33
CA ARG A 139 -4.51 10.67 -0.14
C ARG A 139 -4.80 9.71 1.01
N ASP A 140 -3.78 9.34 1.78
CA ASP A 140 -3.91 8.38 2.87
C ASP A 140 -4.75 8.93 4.03
N GLU A 141 -4.67 10.23 4.31
CA GLU A 141 -5.53 10.92 5.28
C GLU A 141 -7.01 10.89 4.85
N GLN A 142 -7.30 11.26 3.59
CA GLN A 142 -8.67 11.21 3.04
C GLN A 142 -9.24 9.79 3.01
N LEU A 143 -8.43 8.78 2.63
CA LEU A 143 -8.84 7.37 2.70
C LEU A 143 -9.16 6.97 4.14
N CYS A 144 -8.32 7.38 5.10
CA CYS A 144 -8.50 7.07 6.51
C CYS A 144 -9.82 7.64 7.05
N GLU A 145 -10.19 8.87 6.66
CA GLU A 145 -11.49 9.47 6.98
C GLU A 145 -12.69 8.80 6.27
N GLN A 146 -12.48 8.17 5.11
CA GLN A 146 -13.54 7.42 4.43
C GLN A 146 -13.77 6.06 5.07
N LEU A 147 -12.72 5.24 5.21
CA LEU A 147 -12.80 3.90 5.77
C LEU A 147 -13.31 3.89 7.22
N ALA A 148 -12.96 4.91 8.01
CA ALA A 148 -13.47 5.07 9.38
C ALA A 148 -14.99 5.31 9.49
N LYS A 149 -15.70 5.64 8.40
CA LYS A 149 -17.17 5.79 8.39
C LYS A 149 -17.90 4.46 8.27
N ASP A 150 -17.18 3.43 7.84
CA ASP A 150 -17.68 2.08 7.59
C ASP A 150 -17.00 1.05 8.54
N ASP A 151 -16.39 1.54 9.63
CA ASP A 151 -15.65 0.77 10.64
C ASP A 151 -14.48 -0.09 10.10
N ILE A 152 -13.92 0.28 8.94
CA ILE A 152 -12.78 -0.41 8.32
C ILE A 152 -11.45 0.16 8.85
N GLU A 153 -10.59 -0.69 9.41
CA GLU A 153 -9.31 -0.27 9.96
C GLU A 153 -8.27 -0.02 8.86
N PHE A 154 -7.66 1.17 8.81
CA PHE A 154 -6.54 1.46 7.91
C PHE A 154 -5.22 1.63 8.69
N VAL A 155 -4.32 0.65 8.59
CA VAL A 155 -3.04 0.61 9.31
C VAL A 155 -1.88 0.94 8.38
N ARG A 156 -1.00 1.84 8.83
CA ARG A 156 0.22 2.21 8.08
C ARG A 156 1.50 1.93 8.88
N TRP A 157 2.50 1.36 8.20
CA TRP A 157 3.79 0.96 8.76
C TRP A 157 4.95 1.77 8.17
N HIS A 158 5.96 2.08 8.99
CA HIS A 158 7.18 2.76 8.53
C HIS A 158 8.19 1.75 7.99
N ASP A 159 8.42 1.79 6.68
CA ASP A 159 9.16 0.73 5.95
C ASP A 159 10.19 1.29 4.95
N GLN A 160 9.96 2.49 4.38
CA GLN A 160 10.89 3.11 3.42
C GLN A 160 12.24 3.57 4.02
N CYS A 161 12.39 3.56 5.34
CA CYS A 161 13.56 4.08 6.05
C CYS A 161 13.89 3.19 7.25
N ILE A 162 15.16 2.81 7.40
CA ILE A 162 15.66 1.97 8.50
C ILE A 162 15.26 2.50 9.89
N LEU A 163 15.30 3.83 10.06
CA LEU A 163 14.73 4.51 11.21
C LEU A 163 13.60 5.42 10.72
N PRO A 164 12.38 5.36 11.30
CA PRO A 164 11.26 6.17 10.86
C PRO A 164 11.56 7.68 10.88
N PRO A 165 10.93 8.49 10.00
CA PRO A 165 10.93 9.95 10.14
C PRO A 165 10.52 10.37 11.56
N LEU A 166 11.01 11.52 12.00
CA LEU A 166 10.82 12.06 13.36
C LEU A 166 11.38 11.21 14.52
N SER A 167 11.98 10.03 14.27
CA SER A 167 12.71 9.28 15.32
C SER A 167 14.08 9.90 15.69
N ILE A 168 14.67 10.69 14.78
CA ILE A 168 15.96 11.39 14.96
C ILE A 168 15.75 12.90 14.98
N THR A 169 15.37 13.43 16.14
CA THR A 169 15.20 14.87 16.41
C THR A 169 16.45 15.49 17.02
N THR A 170 16.53 16.82 17.08
CA THR A 170 17.59 17.55 17.81
C THR A 170 17.46 17.42 19.34
N ASN A 171 18.36 18.07 20.09
CA ASN A 171 18.41 17.94 21.56
C ASN A 171 17.25 18.63 22.30
N ASP A 172 16.47 19.45 21.58
CA ASP A 172 15.21 20.06 22.01
C ASP A 172 14.01 19.11 21.90
N GLY A 173 14.20 17.89 21.38
CA GLY A 173 13.17 16.84 21.31
C GLY A 173 12.26 16.93 20.09
N ASP A 174 11.86 18.14 19.69
CA ASP A 174 10.78 18.34 18.71
C ASP A 174 11.26 18.76 17.30
N SER A 175 12.46 19.31 17.14
CA SER A 175 12.92 19.83 15.84
C SER A 175 13.66 18.78 14.99
N MET A 176 13.53 18.89 13.66
CA MET A 176 14.33 18.12 12.70
C MET A 176 15.71 18.77 12.47
N TYR A 177 16.73 17.93 12.25
CA TYR A 177 18.06 18.39 11.86
C TYR A 177 18.07 19.09 10.49
N LYS A 178 18.70 20.27 10.44
CA LYS A 178 18.95 21.04 9.20
C LYS A 178 20.34 20.82 8.59
N VAL A 179 21.19 20.01 9.23
CA VAL A 179 22.57 19.74 8.81
C VAL A 179 22.83 18.23 8.88
N PHE A 180 23.39 17.65 7.81
CA PHE A 180 23.58 16.21 7.68
C PHE A 180 24.53 15.61 8.74
N THR A 181 25.69 16.22 8.99
CA THR A 181 26.70 15.65 9.89
C THR A 181 26.20 15.35 11.32
N PRO A 182 25.50 16.25 12.03
CA PRO A 182 24.94 15.94 13.35
C PRO A 182 23.74 14.97 13.27
N PHE A 183 22.91 15.03 12.22
CA PHE A 183 21.87 14.02 11.96
C PHE A 183 22.48 12.62 11.86
N TYR A 184 23.46 12.43 10.98
CA TYR A 184 24.12 11.15 10.73
C TYR A 184 24.76 10.58 12.00
N LYS A 185 25.40 11.41 12.83
CA LYS A 185 25.96 10.97 14.12
C LYS A 185 24.89 10.43 15.07
N LYS A 186 23.74 11.12 15.21
CA LYS A 186 22.64 10.64 16.07
C LYS A 186 21.97 9.41 15.47
N TRP A 187 21.64 9.45 14.17
CA TRP A 187 21.08 8.32 13.41
C TRP A 187 21.93 7.05 13.55
N ARG A 188 23.26 7.15 13.37
CA ARG A 188 24.16 6.00 13.50
C ARG A 188 24.20 5.46 14.92
N HIS A 189 24.29 6.34 15.93
CA HIS A 189 24.27 5.93 17.32
C HIS A 189 22.95 5.22 17.70
N THR A 190 21.80 5.77 17.28
CA THR A 190 20.49 5.13 17.47
C THR A 190 20.43 3.77 16.78
N LEU A 191 20.98 3.64 15.58
CA LEU A 191 21.03 2.36 14.87
C LEU A 191 21.90 1.33 15.62
N ASP A 192 23.09 1.72 16.08
CA ASP A 192 24.04 0.85 16.79
C ASP A 192 23.50 0.30 18.13
N VAL A 193 22.51 0.96 18.75
CA VAL A 193 21.82 0.48 19.97
C VAL A 193 20.44 -0.12 19.70
N SER A 194 19.99 -0.14 18.45
CA SER A 194 18.71 -0.72 18.04
C SER A 194 18.86 -2.17 17.58
N THR A 195 17.82 -2.97 17.80
CA THR A 195 17.70 -4.29 17.18
C THR A 195 17.05 -4.14 15.81
N ILE A 196 17.82 -4.38 14.74
CA ILE A 196 17.28 -4.50 13.38
C ILE A 196 16.73 -5.93 13.24
N GLN A 197 15.49 -6.06 12.79
CA GLN A 197 14.88 -7.34 12.42
C GLN A 197 14.43 -7.25 10.96
N MET A 198 14.57 -8.37 10.25
CA MET A 198 13.98 -8.55 8.92
C MET A 198 12.55 -9.09 9.11
N HIS A 199 11.61 -8.62 8.30
CA HIS A 199 10.21 -9.01 8.41
C HIS A 199 9.78 -9.89 7.24
N ASP A 200 9.84 -11.21 7.48
CA ASP A 200 9.34 -12.23 6.57
C ASP A 200 7.84 -12.45 6.79
N ALA A 201 7.04 -12.37 5.72
CA ALA A 201 5.62 -12.65 5.79
C ALA A 201 5.38 -14.17 5.86
N PRO A 202 4.62 -14.70 6.84
CA PRO A 202 4.16 -16.08 6.80
C PRO A 202 3.18 -16.29 5.64
N ALA A 203 3.12 -17.52 5.12
CA ALA A 203 2.05 -17.89 4.20
C ALA A 203 0.70 -17.84 4.92
N VAL A 204 -0.37 -17.51 4.19
CA VAL A 204 -1.72 -17.40 4.76
C VAL A 204 -2.43 -18.74 4.61
N ASP A 205 -2.84 -19.32 5.74
CA ASP A 205 -3.35 -20.70 5.84
C ASP A 205 -4.83 -20.85 5.41
N CYS A 206 -5.49 -19.77 4.96
CA CYS A 206 -6.88 -19.81 4.52
C CYS A 206 -7.05 -20.60 3.19
N ASP A 207 -7.93 -21.61 3.21
CA ASP A 207 -8.21 -22.49 2.07
C ASP A 207 -9.04 -21.82 0.95
N ASP A 208 -9.59 -20.64 1.22
CA ASP A 208 -10.53 -19.98 0.31
C ASP A 208 -9.86 -19.27 -0.86
N LYS A 209 -10.29 -19.65 -2.07
CA LYS A 209 -10.00 -18.92 -3.31
C LYS A 209 -10.84 -17.65 -3.36
N ILE A 210 -10.47 -16.65 -2.58
CA ILE A 210 -11.13 -15.34 -2.67
C ILE A 210 -10.81 -14.70 -4.03
N GLU A 211 -11.84 -14.64 -4.87
CA GLU A 211 -11.89 -13.76 -6.03
C GLU A 211 -12.54 -12.44 -5.60
N LEU A 212 -11.74 -11.39 -5.48
CA LEU A 212 -12.25 -10.04 -5.23
C LEU A 212 -13.24 -9.64 -6.35
N LYS A 213 -14.47 -9.29 -5.98
CA LYS A 213 -15.45 -8.64 -6.87
C LYS A 213 -14.82 -7.36 -7.39
N SER A 214 -14.72 -7.25 -8.71
CA SER A 214 -13.80 -6.30 -9.34
C SER A 214 -14.46 -5.45 -10.41
N SER A 215 -13.91 -4.25 -10.63
CA SER A 215 -14.38 -3.31 -11.64
C SER A 215 -13.88 -3.68 -13.04
N LYS A 216 -14.48 -3.09 -14.09
CA LYS A 216 -14.18 -3.42 -15.49
C LYS A 216 -12.72 -3.17 -15.94
N ASN A 217 -11.91 -2.48 -15.14
CA ASN A 217 -10.54 -2.08 -15.46
C ASN A 217 -9.52 -2.73 -14.50
N SER A 218 -9.70 -4.01 -14.18
CA SER A 218 -8.87 -4.74 -13.23
C SER A 218 -8.42 -6.10 -13.77
N ALA A 219 -7.31 -6.61 -13.24
CA ALA A 219 -6.67 -7.86 -13.63
C ALA A 219 -6.12 -8.62 -12.42
N HIS A 220 -6.31 -9.94 -12.38
CA HIS A 220 -5.99 -10.79 -11.21
C HIS A 220 -5.00 -11.92 -11.52
N THR A 221 -4.80 -12.25 -12.80
CA THR A 221 -3.79 -13.22 -13.24
C THR A 221 -2.53 -12.49 -13.69
N ALA A 222 -1.36 -13.11 -13.56
CA ALA A 222 -0.11 -12.46 -13.94
C ALA A 222 -0.02 -12.11 -15.44
N ASP A 223 -0.73 -12.85 -16.30
CA ASP A 223 -0.74 -12.58 -17.75
C ASP A 223 -1.72 -11.43 -18.09
N ASP A 224 -2.87 -11.35 -17.42
CA ASP A 224 -3.81 -10.22 -17.54
C ASP A 224 -3.19 -8.92 -16.96
N ILE A 225 -2.52 -9.02 -15.81
CA ILE A 225 -1.79 -7.91 -15.16
C ILE A 225 -0.72 -7.37 -16.10
N LYS A 226 0.01 -8.27 -16.78
CA LYS A 226 0.99 -7.88 -17.81
C LYS A 226 0.32 -7.16 -18.97
N ALA A 227 -0.77 -7.69 -19.52
CA ALA A 227 -1.50 -7.08 -20.62
C ALA A 227 -2.03 -5.67 -20.27
N LEU A 228 -2.71 -5.53 -19.13
CA LEU A 228 -3.22 -4.25 -18.61
C LEU A 228 -2.09 -3.22 -18.40
N SER A 229 -0.96 -3.67 -17.87
CA SER A 229 0.20 -2.79 -17.62
C SER A 229 0.90 -2.37 -18.92
N GLU A 230 0.97 -3.24 -19.93
CA GLU A 230 1.52 -2.93 -21.26
C GLU A 230 0.61 -1.97 -22.05
N GLU A 231 -0.71 -2.13 -21.97
CA GLU A 231 -1.68 -1.20 -22.55
C GLU A 231 -1.56 0.20 -21.94
N MET A 232 -1.61 0.29 -20.60
CA MET A 232 -1.44 1.53 -19.85
C MET A 232 -0.09 2.22 -20.17
N LEU A 233 1.00 1.45 -20.25
CA LEU A 233 2.33 1.99 -20.60
C LEU A 233 2.35 2.59 -22.01
N GLY A 234 1.69 1.93 -22.97
CA GLY A 234 1.54 2.41 -24.34
C GLY A 234 0.79 3.74 -24.42
N ASP A 235 -0.29 3.90 -23.64
CA ASP A 235 -1.06 5.15 -23.57
C ASP A 235 -0.33 6.26 -22.80
N TYR A 236 0.39 5.91 -21.73
CA TYR A 236 1.30 6.82 -21.03
C TYR A 236 2.37 7.38 -21.98
N GLN A 237 3.01 6.51 -22.79
CA GLN A 237 4.00 6.92 -23.78
C GLN A 237 3.41 7.86 -24.84
N LYS A 238 2.24 7.54 -25.41
CA LYS A 238 1.54 8.42 -26.38
C LYS A 238 1.27 9.79 -25.77
N THR A 239 0.89 9.85 -24.50
CA THR A 239 0.55 11.09 -23.80
C THR A 239 1.77 11.97 -23.56
N LEU A 240 2.90 11.39 -23.13
CA LEU A 240 4.18 12.12 -23.03
C LEU A 240 4.61 12.67 -24.40
N GLN A 241 4.60 11.86 -25.46
CA GLN A 241 4.95 12.31 -26.82
C GLN A 241 4.05 13.42 -27.36
N LYS A 242 2.78 13.47 -26.91
CA LYS A 242 1.84 14.55 -27.23
C LYS A 242 2.24 15.83 -26.50
N ARG A 243 2.51 15.77 -25.19
CA ARG A 243 2.95 16.91 -24.36
C ARG A 243 4.24 17.55 -24.94
N THR A 244 5.25 16.75 -25.26
CA THR A 244 6.51 17.23 -25.85
C THR A 244 6.32 17.99 -27.17
N ARG A 245 5.41 17.54 -28.05
CA ARG A 245 5.12 18.22 -29.33
C ARG A 245 4.52 19.62 -29.15
N TYR A 246 3.63 19.79 -28.18
CA TYR A 246 3.05 21.10 -27.88
C TYR A 246 4.06 22.05 -27.22
N SER A 247 4.96 21.54 -26.37
CA SER A 247 6.00 22.36 -25.72
C SER A 247 7.10 22.89 -26.66
N ILE A 248 7.23 22.36 -27.87
CA ILE A 248 8.24 22.78 -28.87
C ILE A 248 7.65 23.76 -29.91
N SER A 249 6.34 24.03 -29.84
CA SER A 249 5.61 24.86 -30.81
C SER A 249 5.34 26.29 -30.32
N ILE A 250 6.21 26.81 -29.43
CA ILE A 250 6.17 28.15 -28.82
C ILE A 250 7.56 28.80 -28.97
#